data_AF-A0AAW9QA71-F1
#
_entry.id   AF-A0AAW9QA71-F1
#
_cell.length_a   1.000
_cell.length_b   1.000
_cell.length_c   1.000
_cell.angle_alpha   90.00
_cell.angle_beta   90.00
_cell.angle_gamma   90.00
#
_symmetry.space_group_name_H-M   'P 1'
#
loop_
_entity.id
_entity.type
_entity.pdbx_description
1 polymer ?
#
loop_
_entity_poly.entity_id
_entity_poly.type
_entity_poly.pdbx_seq_one_letter_code
_entity_poly.pdbx_strand_id
1 'polypeptide(L)'
;MANLTIAIDDELLKQARIKAVHDGTSVNEVCRQALERYALESSDTPEARIAKLRALAAQARPSPDGKPAWPGREALYEEVLRERGLLKP
;
A
#
# COMPACT_ATOMS: atom_id res chain seq x y z
N MET A 1 5.30 -14.35 20.26
CA MET A 1 4.67 -15.37 19.40
C MET A 1 3.41 -15.87 20.11
N ALA A 2 2.29 -15.95 19.40
CA ALA A 2 1.04 -16.52 19.90
C ALA A 2 0.70 -17.74 19.03
N ASN A 3 0.15 -18.80 19.62
CA ASN A 3 -0.25 -20.00 18.91
C ASN A 3 -1.75 -19.94 18.64
N LEU A 4 -2.16 -20.27 17.42
CA LEU A 4 -3.56 -20.36 17.01
C LEU A 4 -3.90 -21.83 16.71
N THR A 5 -4.94 -22.35 17.35
CA THR A 5 -5.52 -23.66 17.05
C THR A 5 -6.92 -23.46 16.48
N ILE A 6 -7.17 -24.02 15.30
CA ILE A 6 -8.46 -23.94 14.61
C ILE A 6 -8.84 -25.34 14.14
N ALA A 7 -10.14 -25.66 14.23
CA ALA A 7 -10.70 -26.86 13.62
C ALA A 7 -11.03 -26.57 12.16
N ILE A 8 -10.55 -27.42 11.26
CA ILE A 8 -10.75 -27.30 9.81
C ILE A 8 -11.04 -28.71 9.29
N ASP A 9 -11.84 -28.82 8.24
CA ASP A 9 -12.02 -30.08 7.52
C ASP A 9 -10.68 -30.62 7.00
N ASP A 10 -10.46 -31.93 7.14
CA ASP A 10 -9.19 -32.59 6.82
C ASP A 10 -8.88 -32.54 5.33
N GLU A 11 -9.89 -32.71 4.46
CA GLU A 11 -9.70 -32.62 3.02
C GLU A 11 -9.40 -31.19 2.59
N LEU A 12 -10.05 -30.20 3.20
CA LEU A 12 -9.73 -28.79 2.97
C LEU A 12 -8.27 -28.47 3.36
N LEU A 13 -7.82 -28.94 4.53
CA LEU A 13 -6.44 -28.74 4.98
C LEU A 13 -5.42 -29.40 4.04
N LYS A 14 -5.74 -30.60 3.54
CA LYS A 14 -4.89 -31.32 2.58
C LYS A 14 -4.77 -30.57 1.26
N GLN A 15 -5.88 -30.09 0.69
CA GLN A 15 -5.86 -29.28 -0.53
C GLN A 15 -5.08 -27.97 -0.34
N ALA A 16 -5.27 -27.30 0.80
CA ALA A 16 -4.55 -26.08 1.14
C ALA A 16 -3.03 -26.32 1.21
N ARG A 17 -2.60 -27.46 1.78
CA ARG A 17 -1.18 -27.84 1.83
C ARG A 17 -0.60 -28.09 0.45
N ILE A 18 -1.30 -28.83 -0.42
CA ILE A 18 -0.86 -29.08 -1.80
C ILE A 18 -0.67 -27.76 -2.54
N LYS A 19 -1.66 -26.86 -2.44
CA LYS A 19 -1.59 -25.54 -3.05
C LYS A 19 -0.43 -24.71 -2.50
N ALA A 20 -0.24 -24.68 -1.18
CA ALA A 20 0.84 -23.92 -0.56
C ALA A 20 2.22 -24.39 -1.06
N VAL A 21 2.43 -25.71 -1.18
CA VAL A 21 3.68 -26.26 -1.71
C VAL A 21 3.89 -25.86 -3.17
N HIS A 22 2.83 -25.94 -4.00
CA HIS A 22 2.89 -25.50 -5.39
C HIS A 22 3.28 -24.02 -5.50
N ASP A 23 2.74 -23.17 -4.63
CA ASP A 23 2.98 -21.74 -4.60
C ASP A 23 4.30 -21.37 -3.87
N GLY A 24 5.11 -22.35 -3.46
CA GLY A 24 6.38 -22.13 -2.76
C GLY A 24 6.25 -21.55 -1.35
N THR A 25 5.09 -21.75 -0.71
CA THR A 25 4.73 -21.19 0.60
C THR A 25 4.30 -22.28 1.58
N SER A 26 3.79 -21.89 2.76
CA SER A 26 3.22 -22.80 3.75
C SER A 26 1.82 -22.36 4.17
N VAL A 27 1.01 -23.30 4.67
CA VAL A 27 -0.32 -22.96 5.20
C VAL A 27 -0.21 -21.97 6.37
N ASN A 28 0.83 -22.08 7.20
CA ASN A 28 1.07 -21.12 8.28
C ASN A 28 1.34 -19.70 7.76
N GLU A 29 2.11 -19.58 6.68
CA GLU A 29 2.37 -18.29 6.02
C GLU A 29 1.07 -17.69 5.48
N VAL A 30 0.26 -18.50 4.78
CA VAL A 30 -1.03 -18.08 4.24
C VAL A 30 -1.99 -17.65 5.36
N CYS A 31 -2.09 -18.41 6.45
CA CYS A 31 -2.91 -18.05 7.61
C CYS A 31 -2.44 -16.74 8.26
N ARG A 32 -1.13 -16.53 8.39
CA ARG A 32 -0.61 -15.28 8.94
C ARG A 32 -0.98 -14.09 8.08
N GLN A 33 -0.78 -14.18 6.76
CA GLN A 33 -1.14 -13.12 5.83
C GLN A 33 -2.65 -12.85 5.79
N ALA A 34 -3.47 -13.88 5.97
CA ALA A 34 -4.92 -13.73 6.08
C ALA A 34 -5.30 -12.98 7.37
N LEU A 35 -4.70 -13.33 8.50
CA LEU A 35 -4.94 -12.66 9.79
C LEU A 35 -4.42 -11.23 9.80
N GLU A 36 -3.26 -10.96 9.19
CA GLU A 36 -2.72 -9.60 9.02
C GLU A 36 -3.69 -8.74 8.21
N ARG A 37 -4.21 -9.25 7.09
CA ARG A 37 -5.22 -8.55 6.28
C ARG A 37 -6.50 -8.31 7.05
N TYR A 38 -7.00 -9.31 7.77
CA TYR A 38 -8.21 -9.19 8.58
C TYR A 38 -8.06 -8.16 9.71
N ALA A 39 -6.91 -8.13 10.38
CA ALA A 39 -6.59 -7.12 11.40
C ALA A 39 -6.37 -5.72 10.79
N LEU A 40 -5.80 -5.66 9.57
CA LEU A 40 -5.66 -4.42 8.83
C LEU A 40 -7.02 -3.88 8.39
N GLU A 41 -7.94 -4.71 7.88
CA GLU A 41 -9.30 -4.31 7.50
C GLU A 41 -10.09 -3.74 8.69
N SER A 42 -9.89 -4.26 9.90
CA SER A 42 -10.49 -3.73 11.12
C SER A 42 -9.81 -2.45 11.64
N SER A 43 -8.61 -2.13 11.14
CA SER A 43 -7.94 -0.83 11.34
C SER A 43 -8.02 0.07 10.11
N ASP A 44 -8.71 -0.34 9.05
CA ASP A 44 -8.87 0.43 7.81
C ASP A 44 -10.15 1.26 7.84
N THR A 45 -10.42 1.86 9.00
CA THR A 45 -11.47 2.87 9.10
C THR A 45 -11.01 4.12 8.35
N PRO A 46 -11.94 4.91 7.79
CA PRO A 46 -11.61 6.18 7.14
C PRO A 46 -10.72 7.07 8.02
N GLU A 47 -10.94 7.04 9.34
CA GLU A 47 -10.18 7.82 10.33
C GLU A 47 -8.72 7.35 10.42
N ALA A 48 -8.47 6.04 10.43
CA ALA A 48 -7.13 5.49 10.49
C ALA A 48 -6.34 5.73 9.19
N ARG A 49 -7.00 5.67 8.03
CA ARG A 49 -6.39 6.06 6.73
C ARG A 49 -6.01 7.54 6.74
N ILE A 50 -6.92 8.42 7.18
CA ILE A 50 -6.67 9.86 7.29
C ILE A 50 -5.52 10.13 8.28
N ALA A 51 -5.49 9.44 9.41
CA ALA A 51 -4.41 9.56 10.39
C ALA A 51 -3.06 9.15 9.80
N LYS A 52 -3.00 8.04 9.05
CA LYS A 52 -1.79 7.58 8.37
C LYS A 52 -1.33 8.56 7.28
N LEU A 53 -2.26 9.10 6.49
CA LEU A 53 -1.99 10.16 5.51
C LEU A 53 -1.45 11.44 6.16
N ARG A 54 -2.03 11.88 7.28
CA ARG A 54 -1.54 13.04 8.04
C ARG A 54 -0.14 12.80 8.60
N ALA A 55 0.12 11.62 9.16
CA ALA A 55 1.44 11.26 9.67
C ALA A 55 2.50 11.25 8.56
N LEU A 56 2.15 10.77 7.36
CA LEU A 56 3.03 10.80 6.19
C LEU A 56 3.27 12.24 5.71
N ALA A 57 2.21 13.07 5.65
CA ALA A 57 2.32 14.48 5.27
C ALA A 57 3.18 15.29 6.25
N ALA A 58 3.11 15.01 7.56
CA ALA A 58 3.95 15.65 8.56
C ALA A 58 5.44 15.26 8.45
N GLN A 59 5.74 14.07 7.93
CA GLN A 59 7.11 13.61 7.68
C GLN A 59 7.66 14.10 6.34
N ALA A 60 6.80 14.51 5.41
CA ALA A 60 7.23 15.09 4.15
C ALA A 60 7.97 16.41 4.44
N ARG A 61 9.26 16.46 4.10
CA ARG A 61 10.02 17.69 4.19
C ARG A 61 9.49 18.67 3.14
N PRO A 62 9.19 19.93 3.50
CA PRO A 62 8.95 20.96 2.51
C PRO A 62 10.19 21.10 1.62
N SER A 63 9.96 21.42 0.35
CA SER A 63 11.06 21.64 -0.58
C SER A 63 11.97 22.76 -0.04
N PRO A 64 13.31 22.66 -0.19
CA PRO A 64 14.27 23.58 0.44
C PRO A 64 13.99 25.06 0.18
N ASP A 65 13.41 25.36 -0.99
CA ASP A 65 13.17 26.72 -1.47
C ASP A 65 11.77 27.26 -1.17
N GLY A 66 10.98 26.57 -0.34
CA GLY A 66 9.58 26.93 -0.06
C GLY A 66 8.63 26.77 -1.25
N LYS A 67 9.15 26.29 -2.39
CA LYS A 67 8.35 25.96 -3.57
C LYS A 67 7.68 24.60 -3.37
N PRO A 68 6.42 24.43 -3.77
CA PRO A 68 5.79 23.12 -3.71
C PRO A 68 6.58 22.13 -4.57
N ALA A 69 6.79 20.90 -4.06
CA ALA A 69 7.45 19.84 -4.81
C ALA A 69 6.70 19.48 -6.11
N TRP A 70 5.41 19.80 -6.16
CA TRP A 70 4.58 19.76 -7.35
C TRP A 70 4.32 21.20 -7.85
N PRO A 71 4.88 21.62 -9.00
CA PRO A 71 4.75 23.00 -9.49
C PRO A 71 3.35 23.35 -10.03
N GLY A 72 2.44 22.38 -10.10
CA GLY A 72 1.10 22.56 -10.63
C GLY A 72 0.96 22.05 -12.06
N ARG A 73 -0.26 21.67 -12.43
CA ARG A 73 -0.56 21.15 -13.77
C ARG A 73 -0.23 22.17 -14.86
N GLU A 74 -0.58 23.43 -14.64
CA GLU A 74 -0.38 24.53 -15.59
C GLU A 74 1.11 24.80 -15.83
N ALA A 75 1.91 24.87 -14.76
CA ALA A 75 3.36 25.05 -14.87
C ALA A 75 4.04 23.92 -15.66
N LEU A 76 3.61 22.67 -15.47
CA LEU A 76 4.11 21.53 -16.24
C LEU A 76 3.72 21.62 -17.72
N TYR A 77 2.50 22.07 -18.02
CA TYR A 77 2.10 22.29 -19.42
C TYR A 77 2.88 23.44 -20.04
N GLU A 78 3.09 24.53 -19.33
CA GLU A 78 3.90 25.66 -19.81
C GLU A 78 5.35 25.23 -20.08
N GLU A 79 5.94 24.42 -19.21
CA GLU A 79 7.28 23.84 -19.40
C GLU A 79 7.33 22.99 -20.67
N VAL A 80 6.42 22.04 -20.83
CA VAL A 80 6.35 21.16 -22.01
C VAL A 80 6.07 21.96 -23.30
N LEU A 81 5.21 22.98 -23.25
CA LEU A 81 4.91 23.83 -24.39
C LEU A 81 6.11 24.71 -24.77
N ARG A 82 6.89 25.17 -23.78
CA ARG A 82 8.12 25.93 -23.97
C ARG A 82 9.24 25.06 -24.55
N GLU A 83 9.42 23.85 -24.06
CA GLU A 83 10.36 22.86 -24.63
C GLU A 83 10.04 22.53 -26.10
N ARG A 84 8.75 22.47 -26.43
CA ARG A 84 8.28 22.19 -27.80
C ARG A 84 8.24 23.43 -28.70
N GLY A 85 8.65 24.61 -28.21
CA GLY A 85 8.66 25.86 -28.98
C GLY A 85 7.26 26.37 -29.36
N LEU A 86 6.21 25.92 -28.67
CA LEU A 86 4.81 26.27 -28.92
C LEU A 86 4.37 27.50 -28.10
N LEU A 87 5.23 28.00 -27.22
CA LEU A 87 5.08 29.26 -26.49
C LEU A 87 6.15 30.26 -26.99
N LYS A 88 5.72 31.40 -27.55
CA LYS A 88 6.61 32.55 -27.84
C LYS A 88 6.84 33.36 -26.55
N PRO A 89 7.96 34.13 -26.46
CA PRO A 89 8.28 34.90 -25.26
C PRO A 89 7.24 35.98 -24.96
#